data_AF-A0A1C5NAF4-F1
#
_entry.id   AF-A0A1C5NAF4-F1
#
_cell.length_a   1.000
_cell.length_b   1.000
_cell.length_c   1.000
_cell.angle_alpha   90.00
_cell.angle_beta   90.00
_cell.angle_gamma   90.00
#
_symmetry.space_group_name_H-M   'P 1'
#
loop_
_entity.id
_entity.type
_entity.pdbx_description
1 polymer ?
#
loop_
_entity_poly.entity_id
_entity_poly.type
_entity_poly.pdbx_seq_one_letter_code
_entity_poly.pdbx_strand_id
1 'polypeptide(L)'
;MSDNWVVQNLQNALDTWNSKLAEIWQILTQSPETFKGGGIWQVIVQIHGALQAIGYALLVLFFVVGVVKTCGSFTEVKRPEHALKIFIRFAIAKGVVTY
;
A
#
# COMPACT_ATOMS: atom_id res chain seq x y z
N MET A 1 -30.80 -48.60 22.48
CA MET A 1 -29.89 -48.44 21.33
C MET A 1 -28.50 -48.36 21.93
N SER A 2 -27.63 -49.34 21.69
CA SER A 2 -26.25 -49.28 22.17
C SER A 2 -25.56 -48.17 21.40
N ASP A 3 -25.23 -47.07 22.08
CA ASP A 3 -24.36 -46.03 21.54
C ASP A 3 -23.09 -46.69 21.02
N ASN A 4 -22.95 -46.75 19.70
CA ASN A 4 -21.76 -47.30 19.08
C ASN A 4 -20.65 -46.26 19.27
N TRP A 5 -19.87 -46.42 20.32
CA TRP A 5 -18.75 -45.56 20.70
C TRP A 5 -17.82 -45.27 19.50
N VAL A 6 -17.69 -46.18 18.54
CA VAL A 6 -16.92 -45.97 17.30
C VAL A 6 -17.58 -44.89 16.44
N VAL A 7 -18.90 -44.95 16.25
CA VAL A 7 -19.65 -43.94 15.48
C VAL A 7 -19.55 -42.57 16.16
N GLN A 8 -19.66 -42.51 17.49
CA GLN A 8 -19.49 -41.27 18.24
C GLN A 8 -18.08 -40.69 18.10
N ASN A 9 -17.04 -41.51 18.20
CA ASN A 9 -15.66 -41.05 18.01
C ASN A 9 -15.39 -40.55 16.60
N LEU A 10 -15.91 -41.25 15.57
CA LEU A 10 -15.80 -40.79 14.19
C LEU A 10 -16.52 -39.46 13.97
N GLN A 11 -17.73 -39.31 14.51
CA GLN A 11 -18.47 -38.05 14.43
C GLN A 11 -17.70 -36.90 15.12
N ASN A 12 -17.21 -37.13 16.34
CA ASN A 12 -16.41 -36.14 17.09
C ASN A 12 -15.12 -35.74 16.34
N ALA A 13 -14.45 -36.71 15.71
CA ALA A 13 -13.27 -36.46 14.91
C ALA A 13 -13.61 -35.61 13.68
N LEU A 14 -14.67 -35.95 12.94
CA LEU A 14 -15.12 -35.19 11.77
C LEU A 14 -15.54 -33.76 12.14
N ASP A 15 -16.24 -33.59 13.25
CA ASP A 15 -16.65 -32.27 13.74
C ASP A 15 -15.43 -31.41 14.11
N THR A 16 -14.41 -32.02 14.73
CA THR A 16 -13.14 -31.36 15.03
C THR A 16 -12.42 -30.93 13.75
N TRP A 17 -12.33 -31.82 12.76
CA TRP A 17 -11.73 -31.51 11.45
C TRP A 17 -12.47 -30.38 10.73
N ASN A 18 -13.80 -30.43 10.70
CA ASN A 18 -14.63 -29.38 10.09
C ASN A 18 -14.43 -28.02 10.77
N SER A 19 -14.40 -27.99 12.11
CA SER A 19 -14.12 -26.78 12.87
C SER A 19 -12.76 -26.17 12.52
N LYS A 20 -11.71 -27.01 12.45
CA LYS A 20 -10.37 -26.54 12.08
C LYS A 20 -10.25 -26.09 10.64
N LEU A 21 -10.91 -26.76 9.70
CA LEU A 21 -10.99 -26.31 8.32
C LEU A 21 -11.72 -24.96 8.20
N ALA A 22 -12.79 -24.76 8.97
CA ALA A 22 -13.50 -23.49 9.02
C ALA A 22 -12.63 -22.36 9.62
N GLU A 23 -11.88 -22.63 10.69
CA GLU A 23 -10.91 -21.68 11.26
C GLU A 23 -9.82 -21.30 10.25
N ILE A 24 -9.22 -22.29 9.57
CA ILE A 24 -8.21 -22.05 8.52
C ILE A 24 -8.81 -21.22 7.40
N TRP A 25 -10.01 -21.57 6.93
CA TRP A 25 -10.69 -20.83 5.88
C TRP A 25 -10.94 -19.37 6.27
N GLN A 26 -11.39 -19.11 7.50
CA GLN A 26 -11.56 -17.76 8.01
C GLN A 26 -10.25 -16.98 8.00
N ILE A 27 -9.14 -17.57 8.44
CA ILE A 27 -7.84 -16.91 8.44
C ILE A 27 -7.36 -16.62 7.01
N LEU A 28 -7.52 -17.57 6.08
CA LEU A 28 -7.09 -17.43 4.68
C LEU A 28 -7.89 -16.40 3.90
N THR A 29 -9.17 -16.24 4.24
CA THR A 29 -10.09 -15.28 3.58
C THR A 29 -10.21 -13.96 4.32
N GLN A 30 -9.52 -13.80 5.45
CA GLN A 30 -9.49 -12.56 6.20
C GLN A 30 -8.75 -11.47 5.43
N SER A 31 -9.29 -10.24 5.46
CA SER A 31 -8.62 -9.11 4.83
C SER A 31 -7.36 -8.71 5.62
N PRO A 32 -6.31 -8.20 4.96
CA PRO A 32 -5.12 -7.69 5.65
C PRO A 32 -5.43 -6.65 6.73
N GLU A 33 -6.43 -5.78 6.51
CA GLU A 33 -6.89 -4.74 7.44
C GLU A 33 -7.37 -5.31 8.77
N THR A 34 -7.89 -6.52 8.78
CA THR A 34 -8.45 -7.17 9.98
C THR A 34 -7.57 -8.32 10.50
N PHE A 35 -6.65 -8.83 9.67
CA PHE A 35 -5.73 -9.89 10.04
C PHE A 35 -4.89 -9.50 11.26
N LYS A 36 -4.92 -10.36 12.29
CA LYS A 36 -4.24 -10.14 13.58
C LYS A 36 -4.52 -8.76 14.20
N GLY A 37 -5.75 -8.26 14.05
CA GLY A 37 -6.16 -6.95 14.58
C GLY A 37 -5.68 -5.76 13.75
N GLY A 38 -5.21 -5.99 12.51
CA GLY A 38 -4.84 -4.93 11.56
C GLY A 38 -3.48 -4.28 11.81
N GLY A 39 -2.77 -4.64 12.89
CA GLY A 39 -1.50 -4.00 13.26
C GLY A 39 -0.42 -4.15 12.18
N ILE A 40 -0.28 -5.34 11.59
CA ILE A 40 0.70 -5.59 10.51
C ILE A 40 0.38 -4.72 9.29
N TRP A 41 -0.90 -4.65 8.90
CA TRP A 41 -1.34 -3.83 7.78
C TRP A 41 -1.11 -2.35 8.01
N GLN A 42 -1.39 -1.84 9.22
CA GLN A 42 -1.12 -0.45 9.59
C GLN A 42 0.37 -0.10 9.43
N VAL A 43 1.28 -0.98 9.86
CA VAL A 43 2.73 -0.79 9.65
C VAL A 43 3.06 -0.70 8.16
N ILE A 44 2.50 -1.58 7.33
CA ILE A 44 2.71 -1.55 5.87
C ILE A 44 2.24 -0.23 5.27
N VAL A 45 1.03 0.22 5.60
CA VAL A 45 0.46 1.48 5.10
C VAL A 45 1.26 2.69 5.58
N GLN A 46 1.75 2.69 6.82
CA GLN A 46 2.61 3.74 7.35
C GLN A 46 3.94 3.83 6.61
N ILE A 47 4.60 2.69 6.35
CA ILE A 47 5.84 2.65 5.58
C ILE A 47 5.60 3.16 4.15
N HIS A 48 4.53 2.71 3.50
CA HIS A 48 4.15 3.19 2.17
C HIS A 48 3.93 4.71 2.17
N GLY A 49 3.16 5.23 3.13
CA GLY A 49 2.92 6.68 3.25
C GLY A 49 4.19 7.48 3.52
N ALA A 50 5.10 6.97 4.36
CA ALA A 50 6.38 7.60 4.62
C ALA A 50 7.27 7.65 3.37
N LEU A 51 7.35 6.55 2.61
CA LEU A 51 8.08 6.50 1.34
C LEU A 51 7.48 7.45 0.31
N GLN A 52 6.15 7.53 0.22
CA GLN A 52 5.47 8.46 -0.67
C GLN A 52 5.79 9.92 -0.31
N ALA A 53 5.76 10.26 0.99
CA ALA A 53 6.11 11.60 1.46
C ALA A 53 7.56 11.98 1.14
N ILE A 54 8.51 11.05 1.33
CA ILE A 54 9.91 11.23 0.94
C ILE A 54 10.02 11.44 -0.58
N GLY A 55 9.31 10.63 -1.37
CA GLY A 55 9.24 10.76 -2.83
C GLY A 55 8.77 12.14 -3.27
N TYR A 56 7.72 12.68 -2.67
CA TYR A 56 7.25 14.04 -2.96
C TYR A 56 8.27 15.11 -2.57
N ALA A 57 8.90 14.99 -1.41
CA ALA A 57 9.90 15.95 -0.96
C ALA A 57 11.09 16.02 -1.93
N LEU A 58 11.59 14.85 -2.36
CA LEU A 58 12.67 14.75 -3.34
C LEU A 58 12.26 15.28 -4.72
N LEU A 59 11.04 14.97 -5.16
CA LEU A 59 10.50 15.45 -6.41
C LEU A 59 10.45 16.98 -6.45
N VAL A 60 9.98 17.63 -5.38
CA VAL A 60 9.98 19.10 -5.26
C VAL A 60 11.41 19.64 -5.21
N LEU A 61 12.31 19.00 -4.44
CA LEU A 61 13.70 19.43 -4.34
C LEU A 61 14.40 19.40 -5.71
N PHE A 62 14.33 18.28 -6.43
CA PHE A 62 14.95 18.13 -7.74
C PHE A 62 14.31 19.02 -8.79
N PHE A 63 13.01 19.26 -8.68
CA PHE A 63 12.33 20.22 -9.52
C PHE A 63 12.90 21.64 -9.33
N VAL A 64 13.01 22.12 -8.09
CA VAL A 64 13.56 23.45 -7.79
C VAL A 64 15.02 23.55 -8.23
N VAL A 65 15.85 22.55 -7.93
CA VAL A 65 17.25 22.51 -8.39
C VAL A 65 17.33 22.53 -9.93
N GLY A 66 16.44 21.80 -10.61
CA GLY A 66 16.33 21.80 -12.06
C GLY A 66 15.95 23.17 -12.62
N VAL A 67 15.01 23.87 -11.99
CA VAL A 67 14.62 25.25 -12.35
C VAL A 67 15.81 26.20 -12.21
N VAL A 68 16.51 26.18 -11.07
CA VAL A 68 17.67 27.05 -10.81
C VAL A 68 18.81 26.79 -11.80
N LYS A 69 19.04 25.52 -12.17
CA LYS A 69 20.09 25.17 -13.16
C LYS A 69 19.70 25.49 -14.60
N THR A 70 18.42 25.38 -14.94
CA THR A 70 17.94 25.57 -16.33
C THR A 70 17.69 27.03 -16.65
N CYS A 71 17.26 27.82 -15.66
CA CYS A 71 17.05 29.24 -15.78
C CYS A 71 18.13 29.94 -14.96
N GLY A 72 19.27 30.24 -15.58
CA GLY A 72 20.41 30.90 -14.92
C GLY A 72 20.10 32.30 -14.38
N SER A 73 18.88 32.82 -14.64
CA SER A 73 18.31 34.04 -14.11
C SER A 73 16.77 33.95 -14.03
N PHE A 74 16.17 34.64 -13.05
CA PHE A 74 14.71 34.84 -12.94
C PHE A 74 14.07 35.44 -14.21
N THR A 75 14.85 36.08 -15.08
CA THR A 75 14.36 36.66 -16.33
C THR A 75 13.99 35.60 -17.38
N GLU A 76 14.61 34.42 -17.36
CA GLU A 76 14.30 33.32 -18.30
C GLU A 76 13.07 32.52 -17.86
N VAL A 77 12.80 32.42 -16.54
CA VAL A 77 11.59 31.79 -16.00
C VAL A 77 10.31 32.51 -16.45
N LYS A 78 10.40 33.82 -16.75
CA LYS A 78 9.28 34.62 -17.26
C LYS A 78 8.85 34.26 -18.69
N ARG A 79 9.64 33.47 -19.44
CA ARG A 79 9.17 32.94 -20.73
C ARG A 79 8.16 31.82 -20.48
N PRO A 80 6.86 32.02 -20.81
CA PRO A 80 5.79 31.09 -20.45
C PRO A 80 6.02 29.68 -21.00
N GLU A 81 6.69 29.56 -22.14
CA GLU A 81 7.06 28.28 -22.77
C GLU A 81 7.97 27.40 -21.90
N HIS A 82 8.94 28.00 -21.19
CA HIS A 82 9.86 27.27 -20.33
C HIS A 82 9.18 26.84 -19.03
N ALA A 83 8.42 27.75 -18.41
CA ALA A 83 7.62 27.45 -17.23
C ALA A 83 6.62 26.31 -17.48
N LEU A 84 5.95 26.31 -18.64
CA LEU A 84 4.99 25.27 -19.02
C LEU A 84 5.64 23.90 -19.20
N LYS A 85 6.78 23.82 -19.91
CA LYS A 85 7.53 22.55 -20.09
C LYS A 85 7.99 21.97 -18.75
N ILE A 86 8.45 22.83 -17.85
CA ILE A 86 8.89 22.46 -16.51
C ILE A 86 7.69 21.96 -15.69
N PHE A 87 6.56 22.67 -15.72
CA PHE A 87 5.34 22.29 -15.01
C PHE A 87 4.78 20.95 -15.49
N ILE A 88 4.77 20.67 -16.80
CA ILE A 88 4.31 19.39 -17.35
C ILE A 88 5.17 18.23 -16.82
N ARG A 89 6.50 18.39 -16.79
CA ARG A 89 7.41 17.36 -16.23
C ARG A 89 7.15 17.10 -14.74
N PHE A 90 6.87 18.16 -13.98
CA PHE A 90 6.49 18.05 -12.57
C PHE A 90 5.15 17.33 -12.40
N ALA A 91 4.14 17.70 -13.18
CA ALA A 91 2.80 17.10 -13.10
C ALA A 91 2.84 15.60 -13.40
N ILE A 92 3.60 15.18 -14.42
CA ILE A 92 3.79 13.76 -14.77
C ILE A 92 4.49 13.03 -13.62
N ALA A 93 5.61 13.58 -13.12
CA ALA A 93 6.35 12.96 -12.02
C ALA A 93 5.49 12.85 -10.75
N LYS A 94 4.70 13.89 -10.43
CA LYS A 94 3.78 13.88 -9.28
C LYS A 94 2.70 12.83 -9.45
N GLY A 95 2.18 12.66 -10.67
CA GLY A 95 1.23 11.58 -11.01
C GLY A 95 1.80 10.20 -10.72
N VAL A 96 3.04 9.92 -11.15
CA VAL A 96 3.72 8.63 -10.94
C VAL A 96 4.03 8.34 -9.47
N VAL A 97 4.24 9.36 -8.63
CA VAL A 97 4.47 9.15 -7.19
C VAL A 97 3.15 8.99 -6.42
N THR A 98 2.04 9.49 -6.96
CA THR A 98 0.73 9.44 -6.29
C THR A 98 -0.03 8.14 -6.52
N TYR A 99 0.16 7.51 -7.69
CA TYR A 99 -0.58 6.33 -8.15
C TYR A 99 0.39 5.22 -8.53
#